data_AF-A0A4Q3W346-F1
#
_entry.id   AF-A0A4Q3W346-F1
#
_cell.length_a   1.000
_cell.length_b   1.000
_cell.length_c   1.000
_cell.angle_alpha   90.00
_cell.angle_beta   90.00
_cell.angle_gamma   90.00
#
_symmetry.space_group_name_H-M   'P 1'
#
loop_
_entity.id
_entity.type
_entity.pdbx_description
1 polymer ?
#
loop_
_entity_poly.entity_id
_entity_poly.type
_entity_poly.pdbx_seq_one_letter_code
_entity_poly.pdbx_strand_id
1 'polypeptide(L)' 'MNKNINRLFEIASREERMIIGLMSGTSMDGLDIALCRFSGHGPAGKVEVVKFMTAGYTDAFRDQVKS' A
#
# COMPACT_ATOMS: atom_id res chain seq x y z
N MET A 1 -27.31 17.27 -3.29
CA MET A 1 -26.64 16.14 -2.60
C MET A 1 -25.32 16.62 -2.01
N ASN A 2 -24.94 16.15 -0.82
CA ASN A 2 -23.71 16.59 -0.15
C ASN A 2 -22.47 16.14 -0.97
N LYS A 3 -21.56 17.07 -1.30
CA LYS A 3 -20.38 16.81 -2.14
C LYS A 3 -19.48 15.71 -1.57
N ASN A 4 -19.35 15.63 -0.25
CA ASN A 4 -18.55 14.60 0.42
C ASN A 4 -19.17 13.21 0.24
N ILE A 5 -20.50 13.12 0.32
CA ILE A 5 -21.23 11.86 0.10
C ILE A 5 -21.05 11.38 -1.34
N ASN A 6 -21.18 12.26 -2.33
CA ASN A 6 -20.96 11.92 -3.73
C ASN A 6 -19.53 11.40 -3.95
N ARG A 7 -18.54 12.07 -3.35
CA ARG A 7 -17.14 11.66 -3.50
C ARG A 7 -16.86 10.28 -2.90
N LEU A 8 -17.43 10.00 -1.72
CA LEU A 8 -17.30 8.69 -1.09
C LEU A 8 -17.98 7.61 -1.95
N PHE A 9 -19.15 7.91 -2.52
CA PHE A 9 -19.86 6.99 -3.41
C PHE A 9 -19.03 6.65 -4.66
N GLU A 10 -18.44 7.65 -5.32
CA GLU A 10 -17.55 7.45 -6.47
C GLU A 10 -16.31 6.60 -6.16
N ILE A 11 -15.78 6.71 -4.94
CA ILE A 11 -14.62 5.90 -4.52
C ILE A 11 -15.07 4.47 -4.20
N ALA A 12 -16.21 4.31 -3.53
CA ALA A 12 -16.75 3.02 -3.14
C ALA A 12 -17.17 2.19 -4.36
N SER A 13 -17.70 2.83 -5.42
CA SER A 13 -18.20 2.17 -6.63
C SER A 13 -17.11 1.67 -7.59
N ARG A 14 -15.83 1.96 -7.34
CA ARG A 14 -14.75 1.46 -8.19
C ARG A 14 -14.62 -0.06 -8.11
N GLU A 15 -14.63 -0.71 -9.26
CA GLU A 15 -14.42 -2.15 -9.39
C GLU A 15 -12.99 -2.57 -9.03
N GLU A 16 -12.03 -1.67 -9.30
CA GLU A 16 -10.61 -1.86 -8.99
C GLU A 16 -10.05 -0.74 -8.14
N ARG A 17 -9.10 -1.10 -7.28
CA ARG A 17 -8.39 -0.15 -6.40
C ARG A 17 -6.88 -0.38 -6.51
N MET A 18 -6.15 0.71 -6.73
CA MET A 18 -4.70 0.71 -6.62
C MET A 18 -4.32 1.01 -5.17
N ILE A 19 -3.57 0.13 -4.54
CA ILE A 19 -3.15 0.25 -3.14
C ILE A 19 -1.63 0.04 -3.08
N ILE A 20 -0.94 0.88 -2.32
CA ILE A 20 0.49 0.70 -2.03
C ILE A 20 0.61 0.01 -0.67
N GLY A 21 1.19 -1.18 -0.66
CA GLY A 21 1.63 -1.87 0.55
C GLY A 21 3.06 -1.47 0.89
N LEU A 22 3.30 -1.16 2.16
CA LEU A 22 4.61 -0.81 2.70
C LEU A 22 4.93 -1.79 3.84
N MET A 23 6.12 -2.37 3.81
CA MET A 23 6.59 -3.30 4.85
C MET A 23 8.05 -3.02 5.20
N SER A 24 8.33 -2.91 6.49
CA SER A 24 9.69 -2.80 7.02
C SER A 24 9.93 -4.00 7.92
N GLY A 25 10.88 -4.86 7.53
CA GLY A 25 11.26 -6.02 8.33
C GLY A 25 12.02 -5.60 9.59
N THR A 26 12.06 -6.50 10.58
CA THR A 26 12.81 -6.26 11.84
C THR A 26 14.32 -6.15 11.64
N SER A 27 14.84 -6.60 10.49
CA SER A 27 16.25 -6.42 10.15
C SER A 27 16.61 -4.96 9.81
N MET A 28 15.61 -4.11 9.52
CA MET A 28 15.80 -2.68 9.20
C MET A 28 16.78 -2.44 8.04
N ASP A 29 16.80 -3.34 7.06
CA ASP A 29 17.66 -3.21 5.87
C ASP A 29 17.00 -2.36 4.77
N GLY A 30 15.68 -2.31 4.73
CA GLY A 30 14.93 -1.51 3.76
C GLY A 30 13.41 -1.51 3.96
N LEU A 31 12.75 -0.75 3.10
CA LEU A 31 11.31 -0.64 2.95
C LEU A 31 10.88 -1.36 1.68
N ASP A 32 10.14 -2.44 1.83
CA ASP A 32 9.47 -3.12 0.73
C ASP A 32 8.22 -2.34 0.32
N ILE A 33 8.07 -2.12 -0.98
CA ILE A 33 7.01 -1.32 -1.58
C ILE A 33 6.35 -2.15 -2.67
N ALA A 34 5.07 -2.47 -2.48
CA ALA A 34 4.26 -3.20 -3.46
C ALA A 34 3.10 -2.31 -3.93
N LEU A 35 3.07 -1.98 -5.23
CA LEU A 35 1.87 -1.41 -5.86
C LEU A 35 0.99 -2.56 -6.31
N CYS A 36 -0.20 -2.63 -5.74
CA CYS A 36 -1.14 -3.72 -5.94
C CYS A 36 -2.45 -3.21 -6.55
N ARG A 37 -3.01 -4.01 -7.47
CA ARG A 37 -4.37 -3.85 -7.97
C ARG A 37 -5.27 -4.84 -7.24
N PHE A 38 -6.31 -4.31 -6.61
CA PHE A 38 -7.33 -5.08 -5.89
C PHE A 38 -8.63 -5.04 -6.67
N SER A 39 -9.28 -6.18 -6.86
CA SER A 39 -10.60 -6.28 -7.45
C SER A 39 -11.48 -7.28 -6.70
N GLY A 40 -12.80 -7.14 -6.80
CA GLY A 40 -13.73 -7.94 -6.02
C GLY A 40 -13.72 -7.61 -4.52
N HIS A 41 -14.31 -8.47 -3.70
CA HIS A 41 -14.47 -8.25 -2.26
C HIS A 41 -14.54 -9.57 -1.49
N GLY A 42 -14.25 -9.50 -0.19
CA GLY A 42 -14.31 -10.65 0.70
C GLY A 42 -13.41 -11.80 0.23
N PRO A 43 -13.82 -13.07 0.43
CA PRO A 43 -13.05 -14.24 0.00
C PRO A 43 -12.84 -14.35 -1.52
N ALA A 44 -13.68 -13.68 -2.32
CA ALA A 44 -13.55 -13.64 -3.78
C ALA A 44 -12.66 -12.50 -4.28
N GLY A 45 -12.12 -11.68 -3.36
CA GLY A 45 -11.19 -10.60 -3.68
C GLY A 45 -9.92 -11.14 -4.34
N LYS A 46 -9.48 -10.45 -5.38
CA LYS A 46 -8.24 -10.74 -6.11
C LYS A 46 -7.23 -9.62 -5.86
N VAL A 47 -5.97 -10.01 -5.82
CA VAL A 47 -4.84 -9.11 -5.66
C VAL A 47 -3.80 -9.43 -6.72
N GLU A 48 -3.34 -8.42 -7.42
CA GLU A 48 -2.25 -8.49 -8.39
C GLU A 48 -1.16 -7.50 -7.98
N VAL A 49 0.09 -7.96 -7.87
CA VAL A 49 1.24 -7.08 -7.68
C VAL A 49 1.63 -6.50 -9.04
N VAL A 50 1.34 -5.22 -9.23
CA VAL A 50 1.63 -4.49 -10.48
C VAL A 50 3.10 -4.07 -10.52
N LYS A 51 3.67 -3.70 -9.37
CA LYS A 51 5.08 -3.36 -9.24
C LYS A 51 5.58 -3.65 -7.84
N PHE A 52 6.81 -4.10 -7.74
CA PHE A 52 7.51 -4.29 -6.48
C PHE A 52 8.89 -3.62 -6.53
N MET A 53 9.30 -3.01 -5.43
CA MET A 53 10.68 -2.59 -5.21
C MET A 53 11.01 -2.56 -3.72
N THR A 54 12.29 -2.67 -3.41
CA THR A 54 12.83 -2.45 -2.06
C THR A 54 13.66 -1.17 -2.06
N ALA A 55 13.34 -0.24 -1.17
CA ALA A 55 14.14 0.96 -0.93
C ALA A 55 15.03 0.74 0.29
N GLY A 56 16.35 0.70 0.11
CA GLY A 56 17.29 0.54 1.21
C GLY A 56 17.23 1.72 2.18
N TYR A 57 17.34 1.44 3.48
CA TYR A 57 17.49 2.51 4.47
C TYR A 57 18.92 3.08 4.45
N THR A 58 19.05 4.35 4.81
CA THR A 58 20.37 4.96 5.05
C THR A 58 20.92 4.49 6.39
N ASP A 59 22.26 4.48 6.54
CA ASP A 59 22.91 4.19 7.83
C ASP A 59 22.41 5.13 8.93
N ALA A 60 22.32 6.42 8.63
CA ALA A 60 21.82 7.43 9.57
C ALA A 60 20.40 7.12 10.07
N PHE A 61 19.51 6.62 9.21
CA PHE A 61 18.16 6.22 9.62
C PHE A 61 18.18 4.94 10.46
N ARG A 62 19.01 3.95 10.09
CA ARG A 62 19.18 2.73 10.89
C ARG A 62 19.66 3.03 12.30
N ASP A 63 20.61 3.95 12.45
CA ASP A 63 21.17 4.31 13.75
C ASP A 63 20.15 5.02 14.65
N GLN A 64 19.26 5.85 14.08
CA GLN A 64 18.17 6.51 14.82
C GLN A 64 17.10 5.54 15.33
N VAL A 65 16.90 4.42 14.65
CA VAL A 65 15.85 3.43 15.00
C VAL A 65 16.36 2.38 15.98
N LYS A 66 17.68 2.15 16.05
CA LYS A 66 18.32 1.19 16.96
C LYS A 66 18.55 1.73 18.39
N SER A 67 18.35 3.02 18.62
CA SER A 67 18.49 3.69 19.94
C SER A 67 17.18 3.73 20.72
#